data_AF-A0AAD1SMV6-F1
#
_entry.id   AF-A0AAD1SMV6-F1
#
_cell.length_a   1.000
_cell.length_b   1.000
_cell.length_c   1.000
_cell.angle_alpha   90.00
_cell.angle_beta   90.00
_cell.angle_gamma   90.00
#
_symmetry.space_group_name_H-M   'P 1'
#
loop_
_entity.id
_entity.type
_entity.pdbx_description
1 polymer ?
#
loop_
_entity_poly.entity_id
_entity_poly.type
_entity_poly.pdbx_seq_one_letter_code
_entity_poly.pdbx_strand_id
1 'polypeptide(L)'
;MLIQTPVQSQRTFLTDSPKLNSVQSKRTSLADSLNLNSVQSERTFFADGLDLNTVQSERTSLADSLNLNTVQSERTFLADGLDLNTVQSERTSLADSLNLNTVHSERTSLADSLNLNTVQSERTSLADSLNLNTVQLERTSLADGLDLNTVQSERTSLADGLDLNTVQSERTFLADGLDLNTVQSERTSLADSLNLNTVQSERTSLADSLNLNTVQSERTSLADSLNLNTVQSERTSFADSLNLNTVQSERTSLADSLNLNTRTFLADGLDLNTVQSERTSLADSVDLNTVQSERTSLADSLNLNTVQSERTSLADSLNLNTVQSERTSLADSLNLNTVQSERTSLADSLNLNTVQSERTSLADSLNLNTVQLERTSLADSLNLNTVQSERTFLADDSNLNSVQSERTSLADSLNLNTVQSERTSLADDPNLNSVQSERTSLADGLDLNTVQSERTSLADSLNLNTVQSERTSLADSLNLNTVQSERTSLADTLNLNTVNQRGLLWLTASI
;
A
#
# COMPACT_ATOMS: atom_id res chain seq x y z
N MET A 1 -42.43 -59.53 -47.03
CA MET A 1 -40.99 -59.43 -46.75
C MET A 1 -40.31 -59.08 -48.08
N LEU A 2 -40.28 -57.80 -48.44
CA LEU A 2 -39.55 -57.31 -49.61
C LEU A 2 -38.13 -57.01 -49.14
N ILE A 3 -37.19 -57.86 -49.55
CA ILE A 3 -35.76 -57.70 -49.29
C ILE A 3 -35.29 -56.57 -50.23
N GLN A 4 -35.16 -55.35 -49.72
CA GLN A 4 -34.47 -54.27 -50.42
C GLN A 4 -32.97 -54.60 -50.41
N THR A 5 -32.40 -54.80 -51.59
CA THR A 5 -30.96 -55.00 -51.78
C THR A 5 -30.19 -53.71 -51.49
N PRO A 6 -29.05 -53.76 -50.79
CA PRO A 6 -28.21 -52.58 -50.56
C PRO A 6 -27.66 -52.03 -51.88
N VAL A 7 -27.70 -50.70 -52.04
CA VAL A 7 -27.15 -50.03 -53.22
C VAL A 7 -25.64 -49.90 -53.04
N GLN A 8 -24.85 -50.58 -53.90
CA GLN A 8 -23.40 -50.63 -53.79
C GLN A 8 -22.70 -49.30 -54.12
N SER A 9 -23.19 -48.56 -55.12
CA SER A 9 -22.69 -47.22 -55.42
C SER A 9 -23.73 -46.41 -56.18
N GLN A 10 -23.99 -45.18 -55.75
CA GLN A 10 -24.94 -44.28 -56.42
C GLN A 10 -24.29 -42.92 -56.68
N ARG A 11 -24.34 -42.46 -57.93
CA ARG A 11 -24.02 -41.08 -58.31
C ARG A 11 -25.30 -40.40 -58.74
N THR A 12 -25.65 -39.31 -58.09
CA THR A 12 -26.87 -38.55 -58.39
C THR A 12 -26.53 -37.07 -58.61
N PHE A 13 -27.10 -36.52 -59.69
CA PHE A 13 -26.82 -35.14 -60.12
C PHE A 13 -27.82 -34.14 -59.50
N LEU A 14 -29.11 -34.46 -59.52
CA LEU A 14 -30.19 -33.80 -58.77
C LEU A 14 -31.00 -34.88 -58.05
N THR A 15 -31.36 -34.66 -56.79
CA THR A 15 -32.29 -35.54 -56.07
C THR A 15 -33.34 -34.74 -55.32
N ASP A 16 -34.62 -34.95 -55.64
CA ASP A 16 -35.76 -34.52 -54.83
C ASP A 16 -36.12 -35.65 -53.85
N SER A 17 -35.73 -35.52 -52.58
CA SER A 17 -36.25 -36.29 -51.44
C SER A 17 -36.23 -37.83 -51.50
N PRO A 18 -35.12 -38.51 -51.86
CA PRO A 18 -35.06 -39.98 -51.77
C PRO A 18 -34.81 -40.45 -50.33
N LYS A 19 -35.74 -41.22 -49.75
CA LYS A 19 -35.49 -42.00 -48.51
C LYS A 19 -34.83 -43.33 -48.85
N LEU A 20 -33.56 -43.51 -48.45
CA LEU A 20 -32.81 -44.76 -48.65
C LEU A 20 -32.42 -45.39 -47.31
N ASN A 21 -32.62 -46.70 -47.20
CA ASN A 21 -32.38 -47.44 -45.96
C ASN A 21 -30.90 -47.82 -45.75
N SER A 22 -30.17 -48.23 -46.79
CA SER A 22 -28.75 -48.60 -46.68
C SER A 22 -28.01 -48.40 -48.00
N VAL A 23 -26.90 -47.66 -47.93
CA VAL A 23 -26.05 -47.32 -49.09
C VAL A 23 -24.58 -47.52 -48.72
N GLN A 24 -23.79 -48.18 -49.57
CA GLN A 24 -22.34 -48.29 -49.31
C GLN A 24 -21.62 -46.98 -49.62
N SER A 25 -21.73 -46.48 -50.86
CA SER A 25 -21.12 -45.22 -51.24
C SER A 25 -22.06 -44.39 -52.11
N LYS A 26 -22.24 -43.11 -51.75
CA LYS A 26 -23.03 -42.19 -52.55
C LYS A 26 -22.35 -40.83 -52.70
N ARG A 27 -22.53 -40.28 -53.90
CA ARG A 27 -22.01 -38.98 -54.30
C ARG A 27 -23.15 -38.16 -54.86
N THR A 28 -23.40 -37.04 -54.22
CA THR A 28 -24.53 -36.16 -54.52
C THR A 28 -23.98 -34.79 -54.91
N SER A 29 -24.31 -34.32 -56.11
CA SER A 29 -23.82 -33.02 -56.60
C SER A 29 -24.70 -31.88 -56.11
N LEU A 30 -26.02 -32.02 -56.29
CA LEU A 30 -27.03 -31.09 -55.80
C LEU A 30 -28.15 -31.89 -55.13
N ALA A 31 -28.46 -31.57 -53.88
CA ALA A 31 -29.62 -32.08 -53.17
C ALA A 31 -30.45 -30.91 -52.65
N ASP A 32 -31.77 -30.99 -52.84
CA ASP A 32 -32.71 -30.12 -52.11
C ASP A 32 -32.83 -30.69 -50.69
N SER A 33 -33.52 -31.81 -50.51
CA SER A 33 -33.49 -32.58 -49.25
C SER A 33 -32.99 -34.00 -49.47
N LEU A 34 -32.08 -34.47 -48.61
CA LEU A 34 -31.58 -35.84 -48.60
C LEU A 34 -31.65 -36.45 -47.20
N ASN A 35 -32.35 -37.58 -47.07
CA ASN A 35 -32.47 -38.33 -45.80
C ASN A 35 -31.97 -39.77 -45.96
N LEU A 36 -30.92 -40.13 -45.23
CA LEU A 36 -30.31 -41.47 -45.25
C LEU A 36 -30.25 -42.07 -43.85
N ASN A 37 -30.64 -43.34 -43.74
CA ASN A 37 -30.55 -44.02 -42.45
C ASN A 37 -29.14 -44.59 -42.19
N SER A 38 -28.57 -45.32 -43.15
CA SER A 38 -27.23 -45.91 -43.00
C SER A 38 -26.39 -45.76 -44.26
N VAL A 39 -25.24 -45.10 -44.13
CA VAL A 39 -24.26 -44.93 -45.22
C VAL A 39 -22.83 -45.18 -44.75
N GLN A 40 -22.01 -45.90 -45.53
CA GLN A 40 -20.57 -45.99 -45.20
C GLN A 40 -19.84 -44.72 -45.64
N SER A 41 -20.07 -44.25 -46.86
CA SER A 41 -19.45 -43.02 -47.36
C SER A 41 -20.41 -42.17 -48.16
N GLU A 42 -20.67 -40.94 -47.68
CA GLU A 42 -21.40 -39.90 -48.41
C GLU A 42 -20.45 -38.77 -48.79
N ARG A 43 -20.64 -38.22 -50.00
CA ARG A 43 -19.98 -36.99 -50.41
C ARG A 43 -20.96 -36.09 -51.15
N THR A 44 -21.22 -34.95 -50.56
CA THR A 44 -22.18 -33.93 -50.98
C THR A 44 -21.41 -32.68 -51.40
N PHE A 45 -21.71 -32.16 -52.59
CA PHE A 45 -21.15 -30.88 -53.02
C PHE A 45 -22.02 -29.72 -52.55
N PHE A 46 -23.32 -29.77 -52.83
CA PHE A 46 -24.31 -28.82 -52.34
C PHE A 46 -25.54 -29.56 -51.83
N ALA A 47 -26.02 -29.19 -50.63
CA ALA A 47 -27.27 -29.65 -50.07
C ALA A 47 -28.02 -28.47 -49.42
N ASP A 48 -29.32 -28.34 -49.67
CA ASP A 48 -30.15 -27.43 -48.87
C ASP A 48 -30.35 -28.06 -47.48
N GLY A 49 -30.89 -29.28 -47.41
CA GLY A 49 -31.00 -30.06 -46.17
C GLY A 49 -30.44 -31.48 -46.28
N LEU A 50 -29.60 -31.87 -45.32
CA LEU A 50 -29.04 -33.22 -45.23
C LEU A 50 -29.27 -33.85 -43.84
N ASP A 51 -30.09 -34.91 -43.78
CA ASP A 51 -30.37 -35.67 -42.56
C ASP A 51 -29.76 -37.07 -42.63
N LEU A 52 -28.79 -37.36 -41.76
CA LEU A 52 -28.08 -38.64 -41.73
C LEU A 52 -28.15 -39.29 -40.35
N ASN A 53 -28.65 -40.51 -40.26
CA ASN A 53 -28.72 -41.20 -38.97
C ASN A 53 -27.38 -41.89 -38.61
N THR A 54 -26.87 -42.80 -39.44
CA THR A 54 -25.61 -43.50 -39.17
C THR A 54 -24.66 -43.43 -40.35
N VAL A 55 -23.49 -42.81 -40.14
CA VAL A 55 -22.49 -42.54 -41.18
C VAL A 55 -21.09 -42.93 -40.71
N GLN A 56 -20.31 -43.64 -41.53
CA GLN A 56 -18.87 -43.79 -41.22
C GLN A 56 -18.07 -42.57 -41.68
N SER A 57 -18.24 -42.14 -42.94
CA SER A 57 -17.57 -40.94 -43.45
C SER A 57 -18.51 -40.06 -44.25
N GLU A 58 -18.62 -38.82 -43.81
CA GLU A 58 -19.36 -37.76 -44.47
C GLU A 58 -18.38 -36.68 -44.93
N ARG A 59 -18.68 -36.06 -46.09
CA ARG A 59 -17.97 -34.88 -46.58
C ARG A 59 -18.93 -33.95 -47.33
N THR A 60 -19.17 -32.77 -46.79
CA THR A 60 -19.97 -31.72 -47.42
C THR A 60 -19.09 -30.54 -47.83
N SER A 61 -19.36 -29.98 -49.02
CA SER A 61 -18.69 -28.74 -49.47
C SER A 61 -19.51 -27.50 -49.13
N LEU A 62 -20.81 -27.54 -49.35
CA LEU A 62 -21.75 -26.48 -48.98
C LEU A 62 -23.08 -27.11 -48.51
N ALA A 63 -23.55 -26.73 -47.33
CA ALA A 63 -24.88 -27.05 -46.83
C ALA A 63 -25.60 -25.81 -46.32
N ASP A 64 -26.93 -25.76 -46.42
CA ASP A 64 -27.72 -24.85 -45.57
C ASP A 64 -27.85 -25.51 -44.20
N SER A 65 -28.59 -26.63 -44.11
CA SER A 65 -28.74 -27.40 -42.86
C SER A 65 -28.18 -28.81 -42.95
N LEU A 66 -27.50 -29.23 -41.89
CA LEU A 66 -26.87 -30.54 -41.80
C LEU A 66 -27.12 -31.19 -40.42
N ASN A 67 -27.94 -32.25 -40.38
CA ASN A 67 -28.31 -32.97 -39.17
C ASN A 67 -27.71 -34.38 -39.17
N LEU A 68 -26.80 -34.68 -38.25
CA LEU A 68 -26.21 -36.02 -38.11
C LEU A 68 -26.37 -36.60 -36.72
N ASN A 69 -26.86 -37.84 -36.64
CA ASN A 69 -27.03 -38.51 -35.36
C ASN A 69 -25.73 -39.23 -34.92
N THR A 70 -25.22 -40.18 -35.71
CA THR A 70 -24.03 -40.95 -35.35
C THR A 70 -23.03 -41.00 -36.50
N VAL A 71 -21.85 -40.41 -36.28
CA VAL A 71 -20.82 -40.22 -37.32
C VAL A 71 -19.43 -40.57 -36.80
N GLN A 72 -18.66 -41.35 -37.57
CA GLN A 72 -17.25 -41.56 -37.22
C GLN A 72 -16.36 -40.41 -37.70
N SER A 73 -16.53 -39.95 -38.94
CA SER A 73 -15.79 -38.81 -39.48
C SER A 73 -16.70 -37.93 -40.31
N GLU A 74 -16.85 -36.69 -39.89
CA GLU A 74 -17.54 -35.61 -40.57
C GLU A 74 -16.49 -34.62 -41.11
N ARG A 75 -16.78 -33.98 -42.25
CA ARG A 75 -15.96 -32.85 -42.70
C ARG A 75 -16.79 -31.91 -43.58
N THR A 76 -17.02 -30.73 -43.06
CA THR A 76 -17.72 -29.66 -43.76
C THR A 76 -16.79 -28.50 -44.11
N PHE A 77 -16.98 -27.96 -45.32
CA PHE A 77 -16.29 -26.74 -45.72
C PHE A 77 -17.07 -25.49 -45.34
N LEU A 78 -18.31 -25.36 -45.82
CA LEU A 78 -19.20 -24.24 -45.47
C LEU A 78 -20.59 -24.78 -45.14
N ALA A 79 -21.17 -24.31 -44.05
CA ALA A 79 -22.57 -24.58 -43.75
C ALA A 79 -23.24 -23.45 -42.97
N ASP A 80 -24.56 -23.30 -43.10
CA ASP A 80 -25.31 -22.37 -42.24
C ASP A 80 -25.49 -22.99 -40.84
N GLY A 81 -26.11 -24.18 -40.77
CA GLY A 81 -26.37 -24.89 -39.51
C GLY A 81 -25.91 -26.35 -39.50
N LEU A 82 -25.17 -26.73 -38.45
CA LEU A 82 -24.74 -28.11 -38.17
C LEU A 82 -25.27 -28.59 -36.82
N ASP A 83 -26.11 -29.63 -36.82
CA ASP A 83 -26.57 -30.31 -35.61
C ASP A 83 -26.04 -31.75 -35.56
N LEU A 84 -25.15 -32.01 -34.60
CA LEU A 84 -24.43 -33.27 -34.48
C LEU A 84 -24.61 -33.89 -33.09
N ASN A 85 -25.18 -35.09 -33.04
CA ASN A 85 -25.42 -35.76 -31.75
C ASN A 85 -24.20 -36.52 -31.25
N THR A 86 -23.70 -37.52 -31.98
CA THR A 86 -22.54 -38.33 -31.57
C THR A 86 -21.53 -38.42 -32.69
N VAL A 87 -20.35 -37.83 -32.47
CA VAL A 87 -19.30 -37.73 -33.49
C VAL A 87 -17.93 -38.11 -32.92
N GLN A 88 -17.19 -38.94 -33.65
CA GLN A 88 -15.83 -39.26 -33.24
C GLN A 88 -14.81 -38.23 -33.73
N SER A 89 -14.94 -37.73 -34.97
CA SER A 89 -14.14 -36.61 -35.47
C SER A 89 -14.99 -35.71 -36.36
N GLU A 90 -15.03 -34.44 -35.99
CA GLU A 90 -15.68 -33.35 -36.73
C GLU A 90 -14.57 -32.43 -37.26
N ARG A 91 -14.80 -31.83 -38.44
CA ARG A 91 -13.93 -30.76 -38.97
C ARG A 91 -14.71 -29.79 -39.83
N THR A 92 -14.92 -28.58 -39.32
CA THR A 92 -15.57 -27.49 -40.04
C THR A 92 -14.59 -26.37 -40.40
N SER A 93 -14.74 -25.82 -41.61
CA SER A 93 -13.95 -24.66 -42.03
C SER A 93 -14.67 -23.35 -41.76
N LEU A 94 -15.96 -23.26 -42.11
CA LEU A 94 -16.79 -22.10 -41.84
C LEU A 94 -18.22 -22.56 -41.54
N ALA A 95 -18.82 -22.05 -40.47
CA ALA A 95 -20.24 -22.26 -40.21
C ALA A 95 -20.88 -21.08 -39.47
N ASP A 96 -22.18 -20.87 -39.65
CA ASP A 96 -22.92 -19.88 -38.85
C ASP A 96 -23.16 -20.46 -37.45
N SER A 97 -23.77 -21.65 -37.37
CA SER A 97 -24.12 -22.31 -36.10
C SER A 97 -23.72 -23.78 -36.07
N LEU A 98 -23.00 -24.19 -35.02
CA LEU A 98 -22.69 -25.59 -34.70
C LEU A 98 -23.27 -25.98 -33.34
N ASN A 99 -24.10 -27.03 -33.30
CA ASN A 99 -24.59 -27.65 -32.07
C ASN A 99 -24.11 -29.11 -31.98
N LEU A 100 -23.22 -29.37 -31.02
CA LEU A 100 -22.56 -30.66 -30.84
C LEU A 100 -22.89 -31.23 -29.45
N ASN A 101 -23.50 -32.40 -29.39
CA ASN A 101 -23.85 -33.02 -28.11
C ASN A 101 -22.69 -33.83 -27.52
N THR A 102 -22.21 -34.86 -28.23
CA THR A 102 -21.09 -35.71 -27.77
C THR A 102 -20.04 -35.85 -28.85
N VAL A 103 -18.88 -35.23 -28.65
CA VAL A 103 -17.80 -35.22 -29.63
C VAL A 103 -16.46 -35.59 -29.02
N HIS A 104 -15.72 -36.49 -29.69
CA HIS A 104 -14.39 -36.88 -29.22
C HIS A 104 -13.31 -35.89 -29.67
N SER A 105 -13.33 -35.47 -30.94
CA SER A 105 -12.45 -34.42 -31.46
C SER A 105 -13.22 -33.51 -32.40
N GLU A 106 -13.23 -32.23 -32.08
CA GLU A 106 -13.80 -31.14 -32.87
C GLU A 106 -12.65 -30.27 -33.40
N ARG A 107 -12.83 -29.68 -34.58
CA ARG A 107 -11.93 -28.62 -35.04
C ARG A 107 -12.62 -27.67 -36.01
N THR A 108 -12.87 -26.46 -35.52
CA THR A 108 -13.47 -25.37 -36.28
C THR A 108 -12.44 -24.29 -36.61
N SER A 109 -12.54 -23.74 -37.82
CA SER A 109 -11.69 -22.61 -38.22
C SER A 109 -12.40 -21.27 -38.00
N LEU A 110 -13.67 -21.14 -38.38
CA LEU A 110 -14.49 -19.97 -38.14
C LEU A 110 -15.93 -20.41 -37.86
N ALA A 111 -16.53 -19.94 -36.77
CA ALA A 111 -17.96 -20.10 -36.52
C ALA A 111 -18.57 -18.88 -35.81
N ASP A 112 -19.78 -18.48 -36.15
CA ASP A 112 -20.44 -17.39 -35.41
C ASP A 112 -20.90 -17.89 -34.03
N SER A 113 -21.52 -19.07 -33.97
CA SER A 113 -21.97 -19.69 -32.71
C SER A 113 -21.60 -21.17 -32.61
N LEU A 114 -21.01 -21.55 -31.47
CA LEU A 114 -20.56 -22.91 -31.20
C LEU A 114 -21.07 -23.42 -29.84
N ASN A 115 -22.02 -24.36 -29.84
CA ASN A 115 -22.64 -24.92 -28.63
C ASN A 115 -22.24 -26.40 -28.44
N LEU A 116 -21.43 -26.68 -27.43
CA LEU A 116 -20.84 -27.99 -27.16
C LEU A 116 -21.26 -28.50 -25.78
N ASN A 117 -21.89 -29.68 -25.73
CA ASN A 117 -22.27 -30.27 -24.45
C ASN A 117 -21.14 -31.10 -23.83
N THR A 118 -20.70 -32.18 -24.47
CA THR A 118 -19.63 -33.04 -23.96
C THR A 118 -18.56 -33.23 -25.03
N VAL A 119 -17.38 -32.63 -24.82
CA VAL A 119 -16.28 -32.69 -25.77
C VAL A 119 -14.96 -33.09 -25.11
N GLN A 120 -14.24 -34.03 -25.72
CA GLN A 120 -12.94 -34.43 -25.21
C GLN A 120 -11.82 -33.50 -25.69
N SER A 121 -11.81 -33.12 -26.97
CA SER A 121 -10.86 -32.12 -27.48
C SER A 121 -11.57 -31.21 -28.46
N GLU A 122 -11.55 -29.93 -28.14
CA GLU A 122 -12.06 -28.83 -28.96
C GLU A 122 -10.87 -28.02 -29.47
N ARG A 123 -10.99 -27.45 -30.67
CA ARG A 123 -10.02 -26.45 -31.13
C ARG A 123 -10.65 -25.50 -32.13
N THR A 124 -10.88 -24.28 -31.69
CA THR A 124 -11.40 -23.18 -32.50
C THR A 124 -10.32 -22.14 -32.82
N SER A 125 -10.35 -21.62 -34.05
CA SER A 125 -9.44 -20.53 -34.46
C SER A 125 -10.09 -19.16 -34.28
N LEU A 126 -11.33 -18.98 -34.72
CA LEU A 126 -12.10 -17.76 -34.52
C LEU A 126 -13.57 -18.13 -34.30
N ALA A 127 -14.21 -17.52 -33.31
CA ALA A 127 -15.65 -17.59 -33.19
C ALA A 127 -16.24 -16.44 -32.40
N ASP A 128 -17.45 -15.99 -32.74
CA ASP A 128 -18.07 -14.90 -31.99
C ASP A 128 -18.54 -15.40 -30.61
N SER A 129 -19.16 -16.59 -30.54
CA SER A 129 -19.65 -17.15 -29.27
C SER A 129 -19.41 -18.64 -29.09
N LEU A 130 -18.86 -19.02 -27.93
CA LEU A 130 -18.59 -20.40 -27.53
C LEU A 130 -19.32 -20.74 -26.22
N ASN A 131 -20.22 -21.72 -26.26
CA ASN A 131 -20.89 -22.26 -25.07
C ASN A 131 -20.48 -23.72 -24.86
N LEU A 132 -19.68 -23.98 -23.83
CA LEU A 132 -19.08 -25.29 -23.54
C LEU A 132 -19.53 -25.78 -22.16
N ASN A 133 -20.26 -26.89 -22.11
CA ASN A 133 -20.70 -27.45 -20.82
C ASN A 133 -19.62 -28.31 -20.15
N THR A 134 -19.20 -29.41 -20.75
CA THR A 134 -18.17 -30.31 -20.20
C THR A 134 -17.09 -30.56 -21.24
N VAL A 135 -15.90 -29.99 -21.02
CA VAL A 135 -14.77 -30.11 -21.96
C VAL A 135 -13.50 -30.55 -21.25
N GLN A 136 -12.80 -31.52 -21.83
CA GLN A 136 -11.51 -31.94 -21.27
C GLN A 136 -10.38 -30.99 -21.71
N LEU A 137 -10.25 -30.74 -23.01
CA LEU A 137 -9.25 -29.84 -23.58
C LEU A 137 -9.93 -28.86 -24.53
N GLU A 138 -9.84 -27.59 -24.20
CA GLU A 138 -10.30 -26.46 -25.01
C GLU A 138 -9.07 -25.68 -25.50
N ARG A 139 -9.13 -25.19 -26.74
CA ARG A 139 -8.11 -24.28 -27.28
C ARG A 139 -8.70 -23.31 -28.28
N THR A 140 -8.90 -22.07 -27.84
CA THR A 140 -9.35 -20.97 -28.68
C THR A 140 -8.24 -19.98 -28.99
N SER A 141 -8.20 -19.51 -30.24
CA SER A 141 -7.24 -18.47 -30.63
C SER A 141 -7.84 -17.07 -30.51
N LEU A 142 -9.06 -16.86 -31.00
CA LEU A 142 -9.79 -15.61 -30.86
C LEU A 142 -11.27 -15.91 -30.67
N ALA A 143 -11.93 -15.27 -29.71
CA ALA A 143 -13.38 -15.26 -29.64
C ALA A 143 -13.94 -14.05 -28.93
N ASP A 144 -15.16 -13.62 -29.26
CA ASP A 144 -15.75 -12.48 -28.56
C ASP A 144 -16.25 -12.93 -27.17
N GLY A 145 -16.94 -14.08 -27.07
CA GLY A 145 -17.45 -14.60 -25.79
C GLY A 145 -17.25 -16.10 -25.58
N LEU A 146 -16.76 -16.48 -24.40
CA LEU A 146 -16.56 -17.87 -23.95
C LEU A 146 -17.30 -18.16 -22.64
N ASP A 147 -18.33 -19.03 -22.71
CA ASP A 147 -19.08 -19.50 -21.54
C ASP A 147 -18.74 -20.98 -21.27
N LEU A 148 -17.97 -21.24 -20.22
CA LEU A 148 -17.43 -22.55 -19.89
C LEU A 148 -17.92 -23.02 -18.51
N ASN A 149 -18.67 -24.12 -18.46
CA ASN A 149 -19.16 -24.65 -17.19
C ASN A 149 -18.13 -25.53 -16.46
N THR A 150 -17.70 -26.64 -17.06
CA THR A 150 -16.72 -27.56 -16.46
C THR A 150 -15.61 -27.88 -17.45
N VAL A 151 -14.41 -27.38 -17.20
CA VAL A 151 -13.26 -27.58 -18.08
C VAL A 151 -12.03 -28.08 -17.35
N GLN A 152 -11.35 -29.08 -17.91
CA GLN A 152 -10.11 -29.59 -17.32
C GLN A 152 -8.91 -28.70 -17.68
N SER A 153 -8.71 -28.41 -18.96
CA SER A 153 -7.70 -27.44 -19.40
C SER A 153 -8.27 -26.56 -20.50
N GLU A 154 -8.18 -25.26 -20.25
CA GLU A 154 -8.57 -24.19 -21.15
C GLU A 154 -7.30 -23.47 -21.62
N ARG A 155 -7.30 -22.97 -22.85
CA ARG A 155 -6.25 -22.06 -23.35
C ARG A 155 -6.80 -21.10 -24.40
N THR A 156 -6.96 -19.85 -24.00
CA THR A 156 -7.36 -18.76 -24.88
C THR A 156 -6.22 -17.80 -25.17
N SER A 157 -6.10 -17.37 -26.43
CA SER A 157 -5.08 -16.37 -26.80
C SER A 157 -5.64 -14.95 -26.75
N LEU A 158 -6.85 -14.73 -27.24
CA LEU A 158 -7.54 -13.45 -27.16
C LEU A 158 -9.04 -13.70 -27.02
N ALA A 159 -9.70 -13.03 -26.08
CA ALA A 159 -11.15 -12.95 -26.09
C ALA A 159 -11.69 -11.73 -25.37
N ASP A 160 -12.85 -11.21 -25.78
CA ASP A 160 -13.42 -10.05 -25.10
C ASP A 160 -13.98 -10.47 -23.72
N GLY A 161 -14.71 -11.58 -23.63
CA GLY A 161 -15.28 -12.08 -22.38
C GLY A 161 -15.09 -13.58 -22.14
N LEU A 162 -14.75 -13.95 -20.90
CA LEU A 162 -14.64 -15.34 -20.42
C LEU A 162 -15.41 -15.53 -19.11
N ASP A 163 -16.45 -16.37 -19.15
CA ASP A 163 -17.23 -16.78 -17.98
C ASP A 163 -16.97 -18.26 -17.66
N LEU A 164 -16.19 -18.53 -16.61
CA LEU A 164 -15.72 -19.86 -16.25
C LEU A 164 -16.26 -20.28 -14.88
N ASN A 165 -17.06 -21.35 -14.83
CA ASN A 165 -17.60 -21.84 -13.56
C ASN A 165 -16.60 -22.74 -12.79
N THR A 166 -16.22 -23.89 -13.36
CA THR A 166 -15.29 -24.84 -12.71
C THR A 166 -14.15 -25.23 -13.66
N VAL A 167 -12.93 -24.79 -13.35
CA VAL A 167 -11.76 -25.05 -14.20
C VAL A 167 -10.55 -25.55 -13.40
N GLN A 168 -9.87 -26.60 -13.87
CA GLN A 168 -8.64 -27.05 -13.21
C GLN A 168 -7.41 -26.23 -13.65
N SER A 169 -7.30 -25.90 -14.93
CA SER A 169 -6.19 -25.12 -15.45
C SER A 169 -6.65 -24.21 -16.57
N GLU A 170 -6.58 -22.91 -16.30
CA GLU A 170 -6.91 -21.84 -17.22
C GLU A 170 -5.59 -21.16 -17.66
N ARG A 171 -5.55 -20.69 -18.90
CA ARG A 171 -4.44 -19.85 -19.35
C ARG A 171 -4.88 -18.92 -20.46
N THR A 172 -5.11 -17.66 -20.09
CA THR A 172 -5.41 -16.58 -21.02
C THR A 172 -4.19 -15.70 -21.29
N PHE A 173 -4.04 -15.28 -22.55
CA PHE A 173 -3.03 -14.28 -22.91
C PHE A 173 -3.58 -12.85 -22.81
N LEU A 174 -4.67 -12.53 -23.49
CA LEU A 174 -5.32 -11.23 -23.43
C LEU A 174 -6.83 -11.40 -23.35
N ALA A 175 -7.49 -10.67 -22.46
CA ALA A 175 -8.94 -10.55 -22.47
C ALA A 175 -9.46 -9.27 -21.83
N ASP A 176 -10.64 -8.79 -22.23
CA ASP A 176 -11.21 -7.58 -21.60
C ASP A 176 -11.84 -7.96 -20.24
N GLY A 177 -12.55 -9.09 -20.15
CA GLY A 177 -13.20 -9.54 -18.91
C GLY A 177 -13.10 -11.03 -18.64
N LEU A 178 -12.69 -11.39 -17.41
CA LEU A 178 -12.63 -12.76 -16.91
C LEU A 178 -13.40 -12.91 -15.60
N ASP A 179 -14.47 -13.69 -15.61
CA ASP A 179 -15.26 -14.05 -14.43
C ASP A 179 -15.08 -15.55 -14.10
N LEU A 180 -14.32 -15.83 -13.04
CA LEU A 180 -13.92 -17.18 -12.65
C LEU A 180 -14.51 -17.54 -11.27
N ASN A 181 -15.35 -18.58 -11.22
CA ASN A 181 -15.97 -18.99 -9.96
C ASN A 181 -15.07 -19.93 -9.13
N THR A 182 -14.73 -21.11 -9.64
CA THR A 182 -13.87 -22.08 -8.95
C THR A 182 -12.73 -22.54 -9.84
N VAL A 183 -11.50 -22.14 -9.51
CA VAL A 183 -10.31 -22.42 -10.32
C VAL A 183 -9.15 -22.96 -9.49
N GLN A 184 -8.50 -24.01 -9.98
CA GLN A 184 -7.32 -24.55 -9.30
C GLN A 184 -6.04 -23.79 -9.69
N SER A 185 -5.82 -23.56 -10.98
CA SER A 185 -4.71 -22.72 -11.45
C SER A 185 -5.18 -21.82 -12.56
N GLU A 186 -4.99 -20.53 -12.35
CA GLU A 186 -5.27 -19.44 -13.30
C GLU A 186 -3.92 -18.84 -13.75
N ARG A 187 -3.87 -18.36 -14.99
CA ARG A 187 -2.70 -17.62 -15.49
C ARG A 187 -3.09 -16.67 -16.62
N THR A 188 -3.19 -15.39 -16.26
CA THR A 188 -3.46 -14.30 -17.19
C THR A 188 -2.22 -13.45 -17.47
N SER A 189 -2.03 -13.06 -18.74
CA SER A 189 -0.95 -12.13 -19.09
C SER A 189 -1.43 -10.68 -19.08
N LEU A 190 -2.59 -10.39 -19.67
CA LEU A 190 -3.20 -9.06 -19.69
C LEU A 190 -4.72 -9.18 -19.58
N ALA A 191 -5.34 -8.45 -18.65
CA ALA A 191 -6.79 -8.31 -18.63
C ALA A 191 -7.27 -6.94 -18.14
N ASP A 192 -8.34 -6.39 -18.71
CA ASP A 192 -8.90 -5.14 -18.17
C ASP A 192 -9.63 -5.43 -16.84
N SER A 193 -10.35 -6.55 -16.76
CA SER A 193 -11.05 -6.95 -15.54
C SER A 193 -10.97 -8.44 -15.24
N LEU A 194 -10.68 -8.75 -13.97
CA LEU A 194 -10.56 -10.12 -13.47
C LEU A 194 -11.33 -10.27 -12.15
N ASN A 195 -12.39 -11.08 -12.13
CA ASN A 195 -13.17 -11.37 -10.93
C ASN A 195 -13.07 -12.86 -10.56
N LEU A 196 -12.40 -13.14 -9.45
CA LEU A 196 -12.09 -14.49 -8.99
C LEU A 196 -12.76 -14.77 -7.65
N ASN A 197 -13.64 -15.77 -7.61
CA ASN A 197 -14.33 -16.13 -6.37
C ASN A 197 -13.50 -17.09 -5.49
N THR A 198 -13.22 -18.31 -5.96
CA THR A 198 -12.41 -19.29 -5.21
C THR A 198 -11.27 -19.82 -6.07
N VAL A 199 -10.03 -19.43 -5.72
CA VAL A 199 -8.83 -19.79 -6.50
C VAL A 199 -7.71 -20.35 -5.63
N GLN A 200 -7.10 -21.45 -6.07
CA GLN A 200 -5.96 -22.02 -5.35
C GLN A 200 -4.65 -21.30 -5.72
N SER A 201 -4.37 -21.10 -7.00
CA SER A 201 -3.22 -20.33 -7.46
C SER A 201 -3.62 -19.42 -8.60
N GLU A 202 -3.38 -18.13 -8.41
CA GLU A 202 -3.59 -17.06 -9.39
C GLU A 202 -2.21 -16.53 -9.81
N ARG A 203 -2.09 -16.11 -11.08
CA ARG A 203 -0.93 -15.33 -11.50
C ARG A 203 -1.26 -14.43 -12.68
N THR A 204 -1.35 -13.14 -12.39
CA THR A 204 -1.54 -12.07 -13.36
C THR A 204 -0.26 -11.29 -13.62
N SER A 205 -0.04 -10.90 -14.88
CA SER A 205 1.08 -10.01 -15.22
C SER A 205 0.64 -8.54 -15.23
N LEU A 206 -0.45 -8.20 -15.90
CA LEU A 206 -1.02 -6.86 -15.91
C LEU A 206 -2.55 -6.94 -15.86
N ALA A 207 -3.19 -6.19 -14.96
CA ALA A 207 -4.63 -5.98 -15.01
C ALA A 207 -5.09 -4.59 -14.56
N ASP A 208 -6.09 -4.01 -15.20
CA ASP A 208 -6.62 -2.72 -14.72
C ASP A 208 -7.43 -2.93 -13.42
N SER A 209 -8.22 -4.00 -13.34
CA SER A 209 -8.95 -4.35 -12.13
C SER A 209 -8.90 -5.83 -11.79
N LEU A 210 -8.61 -6.12 -10.52
CA LEU A 210 -8.43 -7.46 -10.00
C LEU A 210 -9.19 -7.61 -8.67
N ASN A 211 -10.29 -8.37 -8.68
CA ASN A 211 -11.15 -8.62 -7.51
C ASN A 211 -11.09 -10.09 -7.11
N LEU A 212 -10.54 -10.37 -5.92
CA LEU A 212 -10.33 -11.72 -5.39
C LEU A 212 -11.09 -11.92 -4.09
N ASN A 213 -11.97 -12.92 -4.06
CA ASN A 213 -12.72 -13.25 -2.84
C ASN A 213 -11.94 -14.19 -1.91
N THR A 214 -11.70 -15.44 -2.33
CA THR A 214 -10.97 -16.45 -1.54
C THR A 214 -9.83 -17.03 -2.36
N VAL A 215 -8.59 -16.67 -2.00
CA VAL A 215 -7.39 -17.12 -2.75
C VAL A 215 -6.30 -17.68 -1.84
N GLN A 216 -5.72 -18.82 -2.22
CA GLN A 216 -4.64 -19.41 -1.43
C GLN A 216 -3.29 -18.75 -1.76
N SER A 217 -2.96 -18.59 -3.03
CA SER A 217 -1.75 -17.89 -3.48
C SER A 217 -2.08 -16.99 -4.65
N GLU A 218 -1.76 -15.72 -4.50
CA GLU A 218 -1.89 -14.66 -5.51
C GLU A 218 -0.50 -14.18 -5.92
N ARG A 219 -0.34 -13.80 -7.19
CA ARG A 219 0.85 -13.08 -7.62
C ARG A 219 0.58 -12.18 -8.82
N THR A 220 0.53 -10.89 -8.55
CA THR A 220 0.38 -9.83 -9.55
C THR A 220 1.67 -9.07 -9.79
N SER A 221 1.94 -8.72 -11.06
CA SER A 221 3.10 -7.85 -11.37
C SER A 221 2.69 -6.38 -11.40
N LEU A 222 1.62 -6.02 -12.11
CA LEU A 222 1.11 -4.66 -12.19
C LEU A 222 -0.42 -4.70 -12.16
N ALA A 223 -1.05 -3.90 -11.30
CA ALA A 223 -2.49 -3.65 -11.38
C ALA A 223 -2.85 -2.20 -11.08
N ASP A 224 -3.86 -1.64 -11.73
CA ASP A 224 -4.35 -0.31 -11.33
C ASP A 224 -5.16 -0.45 -10.03
N SER A 225 -6.05 -1.45 -9.97
CA SER A 225 -6.86 -1.70 -8.77
C SER A 225 -6.86 -3.16 -8.35
N LEU A 226 -6.53 -3.41 -7.08
CA LEU A 226 -6.47 -4.73 -6.48
C LEU A 226 -7.30 -4.79 -5.19
N ASN A 227 -8.33 -5.64 -5.19
CA ASN A 227 -9.23 -5.84 -4.06
C ASN A 227 -9.24 -7.31 -3.63
N LEU A 228 -8.76 -7.56 -2.41
CA LEU A 228 -8.55 -8.91 -1.89
C LEU A 228 -9.30 -9.08 -0.57
N ASN A 229 -10.26 -10.01 -0.55
CA ASN A 229 -11.06 -10.27 0.64
C ASN A 229 -10.37 -11.26 1.61
N THR A 230 -10.18 -12.52 1.23
CA THR A 230 -9.52 -13.55 2.05
C THR A 230 -8.37 -14.20 1.28
N VAL A 231 -7.13 -13.88 1.66
CA VAL A 231 -5.93 -14.38 0.97
C VAL A 231 -4.90 -14.96 1.94
N GLN A 232 -4.40 -16.16 1.64
CA GLN A 232 -3.37 -16.78 2.47
C GLN A 232 -1.96 -16.24 2.17
N SER A 233 -1.62 -16.02 0.90
CA SER A 233 -0.33 -15.45 0.50
C SER A 233 -0.49 -14.59 -0.74
N GLU A 234 -0.07 -13.33 -0.62
CA GLU A 234 -0.15 -12.29 -1.65
C GLU A 234 1.27 -11.88 -2.04
N ARG A 235 1.47 -11.54 -3.32
CA ARG A 235 2.69 -10.88 -3.77
C ARG A 235 2.45 -10.00 -4.99
N THR A 236 2.35 -8.70 -4.74
CA THR A 236 2.23 -7.67 -5.77
C THR A 236 3.53 -6.88 -5.96
N SER A 237 3.88 -6.61 -7.22
CA SER A 237 5.05 -5.75 -7.50
C SER A 237 4.66 -4.27 -7.55
N PHE A 238 3.55 -3.92 -8.19
CA PHE A 238 3.01 -2.57 -8.21
C PHE A 238 1.48 -2.58 -8.23
N ALA A 239 0.86 -1.71 -7.45
CA ALA A 239 -0.58 -1.41 -7.55
C ALA A 239 -0.89 0.08 -7.33
N ASP A 240 -1.68 0.74 -8.19
CA ASP A 240 -2.11 2.13 -7.90
C ASP A 240 -3.02 2.15 -6.66
N SER A 241 -3.91 1.17 -6.55
CA SER A 241 -4.85 1.05 -5.42
C SER A 241 -4.92 -0.37 -4.91
N LEU A 242 -4.64 -0.57 -3.61
CA LEU A 242 -4.70 -1.87 -2.94
C LEU A 242 -5.63 -1.84 -1.72
N ASN A 243 -6.65 -2.72 -1.74
CA ASN A 243 -7.60 -2.92 -0.65
C ASN A 243 -7.55 -4.35 -0.12
N LEU A 244 -7.17 -4.52 1.15
CA LEU A 244 -6.98 -5.81 1.81
C LEU A 244 -7.89 -5.95 3.03
N ASN A 245 -8.76 -6.98 3.04
CA ASN A 245 -9.56 -7.30 4.22
C ASN A 245 -8.82 -8.26 5.18
N THR A 246 -8.65 -9.53 4.79
CA THR A 246 -8.00 -10.57 5.60
C THR A 246 -6.87 -11.25 4.81
N VAL A 247 -5.62 -10.87 5.11
CA VAL A 247 -4.42 -11.45 4.48
C VAL A 247 -3.48 -12.06 5.55
N GLN A 248 -3.05 -13.31 5.35
CA GLN A 248 -2.14 -13.96 6.31
C GLN A 248 -0.66 -13.60 6.07
N SER A 249 -0.25 -13.38 4.83
CA SER A 249 1.11 -12.98 4.46
C SER A 249 1.10 -12.17 3.17
N GLU A 250 1.69 -10.98 3.22
CA GLU A 250 1.69 -10.00 2.13
C GLU A 250 3.13 -9.63 1.77
N ARG A 251 3.37 -9.36 0.48
CA ARG A 251 4.59 -8.70 0.04
C ARG A 251 4.32 -7.81 -1.18
N THR A 252 3.98 -6.56 -0.89
CA THR A 252 3.87 -5.46 -1.86
C THR A 252 5.21 -4.73 -2.02
N SER A 253 5.61 -4.38 -3.25
CA SER A 253 6.87 -3.63 -3.49
C SER A 253 6.66 -2.12 -3.64
N LEU A 254 5.59 -1.68 -4.31
CA LEU A 254 5.17 -0.29 -4.41
C LEU A 254 3.64 -0.24 -4.54
N ALA A 255 3.00 0.70 -3.84
CA ALA A 255 1.61 1.03 -4.06
C ALA A 255 1.35 2.51 -3.76
N ASP A 256 0.56 3.17 -4.62
CA ASP A 256 0.25 4.59 -4.51
C ASP A 256 -0.77 4.86 -3.40
N SER A 257 -1.78 3.98 -3.27
CA SER A 257 -2.78 4.06 -2.20
C SER A 257 -3.05 2.69 -1.57
N LEU A 258 -3.02 2.65 -0.25
CA LEU A 258 -3.11 1.42 0.56
C LEU A 258 -4.18 1.55 1.64
N ASN A 259 -5.14 0.63 1.65
CA ASN A 259 -6.10 0.47 2.74
C ASN A 259 -5.94 -0.92 3.36
N LEU A 260 -5.32 -0.97 4.54
CA LEU A 260 -4.96 -2.21 5.24
C LEU A 260 -5.58 -2.29 6.63
N ASN A 261 -5.84 -3.52 7.07
CA ASN A 261 -6.13 -3.83 8.48
C ASN A 261 -4.89 -4.30 9.28
N THR A 262 -3.75 -4.65 8.65
CA THR A 262 -2.47 -4.96 9.35
C THR A 262 -1.21 -4.97 8.45
N ARG A 263 -0.11 -4.32 8.90
CA ARG A 263 1.33 -4.45 8.53
C ARG A 263 1.74 -4.16 7.07
N THR A 264 2.56 -3.13 6.88
CA THR A 264 3.18 -2.74 5.58
C THR A 264 4.71 -2.92 5.54
N PHE A 265 5.32 -2.91 4.35
CA PHE A 265 6.79 -2.97 4.18
C PHE A 265 7.34 -1.76 3.42
N LEU A 266 6.72 -1.35 2.32
CA LEU A 266 7.08 -0.20 1.48
C LEU A 266 5.79 0.46 0.96
N ALA A 267 5.63 1.77 1.14
CA ALA A 267 4.46 2.53 0.68
C ALA A 267 4.88 3.92 0.18
N ASP A 268 4.29 4.42 -0.91
CA ASP A 268 4.53 5.81 -1.34
C ASP A 268 3.72 6.78 -0.46
N GLY A 269 2.44 6.44 -0.23
CA GLY A 269 1.55 7.14 0.69
C GLY A 269 0.68 6.18 1.50
N LEU A 270 0.50 6.48 2.79
CA LEU A 270 -0.43 5.78 3.68
C LEU A 270 -1.44 6.76 4.26
N ASP A 271 -2.75 6.55 4.03
CA ASP A 271 -3.84 7.29 4.72
C ASP A 271 -4.73 6.29 5.45
N LEU A 272 -4.67 6.28 6.80
CA LEU A 272 -5.47 5.36 7.62
C LEU A 272 -6.23 6.08 8.74
N ASN A 273 -7.50 5.68 8.91
CA ASN A 273 -8.37 6.25 9.92
C ASN A 273 -8.18 5.67 11.33
N THR A 274 -8.19 4.35 11.50
CA THR A 274 -8.08 3.72 12.83
C THR A 274 -7.25 2.47 12.75
N VAL A 275 -6.14 2.45 13.50
CA VAL A 275 -5.18 1.35 13.43
C VAL A 275 -4.73 0.88 14.81
N GLN A 276 -4.73 -0.44 15.00
CA GLN A 276 -4.29 -1.04 16.27
C GLN A 276 -2.76 -1.16 16.35
N SER A 277 -2.08 -1.55 15.27
CA SER A 277 -0.64 -1.72 15.30
C SER A 277 -0.06 -1.71 13.90
N GLU A 278 0.80 -0.74 13.61
CA GLU A 278 1.53 -0.67 12.36
C GLU A 278 3.03 -0.72 12.52
N ARG A 279 3.65 -1.17 11.43
CA ARG A 279 5.09 -1.18 11.27
C ARG A 279 5.42 -0.85 9.83
N THR A 280 6.02 0.31 9.62
CA THR A 280 6.41 0.81 8.31
C THR A 280 7.94 0.81 8.21
N SER A 281 8.50 0.24 7.13
CA SER A 281 9.97 0.24 6.94
C SER A 281 10.43 1.47 6.18
N LEU A 282 9.76 1.82 5.07
CA LEU A 282 10.05 3.02 4.30
C LEU A 282 8.74 3.57 3.74
N ALA A 283 8.52 4.88 3.90
CA ALA A 283 7.40 5.59 3.30
C ALA A 283 7.73 7.05 2.93
N ASP A 284 7.22 7.58 1.83
CA ASP A 284 7.40 9.01 1.52
C ASP A 284 6.43 9.84 2.37
N SER A 285 5.18 9.41 2.50
CA SER A 285 4.19 10.08 3.34
C SER A 285 3.27 9.13 4.12
N VAL A 286 2.97 9.49 5.37
CA VAL A 286 2.05 8.74 6.24
C VAL A 286 1.16 9.69 7.01
N ASP A 287 -0.14 9.59 6.77
CA ASP A 287 -1.20 10.34 7.43
C ASP A 287 -2.10 9.39 8.24
N LEU A 288 -2.09 9.53 9.57
CA LEU A 288 -2.82 8.63 10.46
C LEU A 288 -3.67 9.38 11.47
N ASN A 289 -4.94 8.98 11.58
CA ASN A 289 -5.86 9.66 12.50
C ASN A 289 -5.81 9.08 13.92
N THR A 290 -6.18 7.81 14.13
CA THR A 290 -6.14 7.16 15.46
C THR A 290 -5.29 5.90 15.46
N VAL A 291 -4.19 5.90 16.21
CA VAL A 291 -3.22 4.80 16.23
C VAL A 291 -2.88 4.37 17.66
N GLN A 292 -2.93 3.07 17.93
CA GLN A 292 -2.50 2.55 19.22
C GLN A 292 -0.97 2.29 19.28
N SER A 293 -0.37 1.74 18.23
CA SER A 293 1.09 1.58 18.16
C SER A 293 1.61 1.74 16.75
N GLU A 294 2.50 2.70 16.55
CA GLU A 294 3.23 2.95 15.30
C GLU A 294 4.71 2.60 15.46
N ARG A 295 5.34 2.07 14.41
CA ARG A 295 6.80 2.01 14.31
C ARG A 295 7.24 2.30 12.89
N THR A 296 8.02 3.34 12.71
CA THR A 296 8.54 3.75 11.40
C THR A 296 10.06 3.71 11.40
N SER A 297 10.64 3.11 10.35
CA SER A 297 12.10 3.08 10.21
C SER A 297 12.61 4.29 9.43
N LEU A 298 12.04 4.59 8.26
CA LEU A 298 12.36 5.77 7.46
C LEU A 298 11.08 6.39 6.90
N ALA A 299 10.87 7.70 7.07
CA ALA A 299 9.81 8.42 6.38
C ALA A 299 10.16 9.87 6.02
N ASP A 300 9.81 10.36 4.83
CA ASP A 300 10.03 11.78 4.53
C ASP A 300 9.03 12.65 5.32
N SER A 301 7.77 12.21 5.41
CA SER A 301 6.73 12.93 6.16
C SER A 301 5.78 12.02 6.94
N LEU A 302 5.51 12.41 8.19
CA LEU A 302 4.62 11.69 9.11
C LEU A 302 3.65 12.67 9.79
N ASN A 303 2.35 12.57 9.53
CA ASN A 303 1.33 13.35 10.23
C ASN A 303 0.41 12.43 11.04
N LEU A 304 0.41 12.58 12.37
CA LEU A 304 -0.42 11.77 13.26
C LEU A 304 -1.29 12.61 14.17
N ASN A 305 -2.58 12.27 14.23
CA ASN A 305 -3.52 13.01 15.08
C ASN A 305 -3.55 12.48 16.52
N THR A 306 -3.97 11.24 16.76
CA THR A 306 -4.05 10.64 18.10
C THR A 306 -3.25 9.33 18.15
N VAL A 307 -2.18 9.32 18.95
CA VAL A 307 -1.25 8.18 19.03
C VAL A 307 -0.95 7.76 20.46
N GLN A 308 -1.05 6.48 20.76
CA GLN A 308 -0.67 5.99 22.09
C GLN A 308 0.85 5.72 22.18
N SER A 309 1.45 5.02 21.22
CA SER A 309 2.90 4.85 21.18
C SER A 309 3.41 4.99 19.76
N GLU A 310 4.40 5.86 19.60
CA GLU A 310 5.11 6.14 18.36
C GLU A 310 6.59 5.80 18.56
N ARG A 311 7.23 5.29 17.50
CA ARG A 311 8.69 5.17 17.42
C ARG A 311 9.16 5.40 15.99
N THR A 312 9.97 6.42 15.78
CA THR A 312 10.60 6.74 14.50
C THR A 312 12.12 6.63 14.59
N SER A 313 12.74 6.01 13.57
CA SER A 313 14.20 5.95 13.49
C SER A 313 14.76 7.13 12.70
N LEU A 314 14.21 7.44 11.53
CA LEU A 314 14.60 8.59 10.72
C LEU A 314 13.36 9.20 10.06
N ALA A 315 13.19 10.52 10.17
CA ALA A 315 12.22 11.23 9.36
C ALA A 315 12.59 12.68 9.03
N ASP A 316 12.28 13.18 7.84
CA ASP A 316 12.54 14.59 7.52
C ASP A 316 11.53 15.49 8.27
N SER A 317 10.25 15.07 8.34
CA SER A 317 9.20 15.82 9.03
C SER A 317 8.22 14.96 9.81
N LEU A 318 7.99 15.33 11.08
CA LEU A 318 6.98 14.73 11.95
C LEU A 318 6.04 15.81 12.51
N ASN A 319 4.74 15.67 12.27
CA ASN A 319 3.71 16.50 12.89
C ASN A 319 2.75 15.64 13.71
N LEU A 320 2.70 15.88 15.02
CA LEU A 320 1.91 15.08 15.94
C LEU A 320 1.00 15.95 16.81
N ASN A 321 -0.28 15.62 16.84
CA ASN A 321 -1.24 16.41 17.61
C ASN A 321 -1.35 15.93 19.08
N THR A 322 -1.78 14.70 19.33
CA THR A 322 -1.93 14.14 20.68
C THR A 322 -1.19 12.81 20.79
N VAL A 323 -0.14 12.76 21.62
CA VAL A 323 0.72 11.59 21.76
C VAL A 323 0.97 11.22 23.22
N GLN A 324 0.82 9.94 23.56
CA GLN A 324 1.16 9.48 24.91
C GLN A 324 2.66 9.18 25.06
N SER A 325 3.27 8.47 24.12
CA SER A 325 4.71 8.23 24.12
C SER A 325 5.26 8.33 22.71
N GLU A 326 6.22 9.21 22.54
CA GLU A 326 6.99 9.43 21.31
C GLU A 326 8.44 9.01 21.54
N ARG A 327 9.10 8.48 20.49
CA ARG A 327 10.55 8.30 20.48
C ARG A 327 11.11 8.46 19.07
N THR A 328 11.91 9.49 18.86
CA THR A 328 12.62 9.74 17.60
C THR A 328 14.12 9.60 17.77
N SER A 329 14.76 8.92 16.80
CA SER A 329 16.23 8.83 16.77
C SER A 329 16.85 9.97 15.97
N LEU A 330 16.32 10.30 14.79
CA LEU A 330 16.77 11.43 13.97
C LEU A 330 15.57 12.05 13.25
N ALA A 331 15.42 13.38 13.33
CA ALA A 331 14.50 14.10 12.45
C ALA A 331 14.94 15.53 12.11
N ASP A 332 14.71 15.99 10.88
CA ASP A 332 15.03 17.39 10.54
C ASP A 332 14.02 18.35 11.22
N SER A 333 12.73 17.97 11.25
CA SER A 333 11.68 18.78 11.88
C SER A 333 10.66 17.97 12.67
N LEU A 334 10.41 18.42 13.90
CA LEU A 334 9.46 17.81 14.83
C LEU A 334 8.49 18.85 15.40
N ASN A 335 7.21 18.75 15.05
CA ASN A 335 6.16 19.61 15.59
C ASN A 335 5.17 18.79 16.42
N LEU A 336 5.12 19.05 17.72
CA LEU A 336 4.29 18.31 18.66
C LEU A 336 3.35 19.26 19.42
N ASN A 337 2.05 18.98 19.41
CA ASN A 337 1.08 19.81 20.11
C ASN A 337 0.90 19.39 21.59
N THR A 338 0.41 18.18 21.86
CA THR A 338 0.20 17.66 23.22
C THR A 338 0.88 16.31 23.40
N VAL A 339 1.88 16.25 24.28
CA VAL A 339 2.70 15.04 24.49
C VAL A 339 2.87 14.71 25.97
N GLN A 340 2.69 13.45 26.33
CA GLN A 340 2.97 13.01 27.70
C GLN A 340 4.46 12.69 27.92
N SER A 341 5.09 11.93 27.02
CA SER A 341 6.53 11.66 27.07
C SER A 341 7.12 11.70 25.67
N GLU A 342 8.13 12.54 25.50
CA GLU A 342 8.91 12.73 24.28
C GLU A 342 10.35 12.27 24.56
N ARG A 343 11.00 11.69 23.55
CA ARG A 343 12.45 11.45 23.60
C ARG A 343 13.07 11.54 22.21
N THR A 344 13.84 12.59 21.98
CA THR A 344 14.62 12.77 20.75
C THR A 344 16.11 12.59 20.98
N SER A 345 16.77 11.89 20.05
CA SER A 345 18.22 11.75 20.07
C SER A 345 18.91 12.87 19.28
N LEU A 346 18.46 13.16 18.06
CA LEU A 346 18.96 14.25 17.23
C LEU A 346 17.81 14.89 16.44
N ALA A 347 17.73 16.22 16.44
CA ALA A 347 16.87 16.92 15.49
C ALA A 347 17.35 18.34 15.16
N ASP A 348 17.15 18.81 13.93
CA ASP A 348 17.52 20.20 13.58
C ASP A 348 16.52 21.18 14.21
N SER A 349 15.22 20.84 14.22
CA SER A 349 14.18 21.69 14.80
C SER A 349 13.11 20.93 15.58
N LEU A 350 12.87 21.37 16.82
CA LEU A 350 11.80 20.89 17.69
C LEU A 350 10.87 22.05 18.08
N ASN A 351 9.58 21.93 17.77
CA ASN A 351 8.55 22.85 18.26
C ASN A 351 7.50 22.07 19.07
N LEU A 352 7.38 22.40 20.34
CA LEU A 352 6.54 21.67 21.29
C LEU A 352 5.62 22.63 22.05
N ASN A 353 4.33 22.38 22.00
CA ASN A 353 3.36 23.25 22.64
C ASN A 353 3.12 22.88 24.11
N THR A 354 2.60 21.68 24.40
CA THR A 354 2.33 21.21 25.77
C THR A 354 2.96 19.83 26.00
N VAL A 355 3.92 19.75 26.91
CA VAL A 355 4.69 18.51 27.17
C VAL A 355 4.82 18.24 28.66
N GLN A 356 4.57 17.00 29.07
CA GLN A 356 4.80 16.60 30.47
C GLN A 356 6.27 16.23 30.73
N SER A 357 6.90 15.44 29.86
CA SER A 357 8.33 15.16 29.96
C SER A 357 8.97 15.14 28.58
N GLU A 358 9.97 15.98 28.42
CA GLU A 358 10.81 16.10 27.23
C GLU A 358 12.23 15.61 27.57
N ARG A 359 12.90 15.01 26.59
CA ARG A 359 14.33 14.72 26.73
C ARG A 359 15.00 14.68 25.37
N THR A 360 15.79 15.72 25.10
CA THR A 360 16.61 15.84 23.89
C THR A 360 18.09 15.61 24.17
N SER A 361 18.76 14.89 23.27
CA SER A 361 20.23 14.73 23.34
C SER A 361 20.97 15.80 22.54
N LEU A 362 20.53 16.09 21.32
CA LEU A 362 21.09 17.16 20.49
C LEU A 362 19.97 17.80 19.65
N ALA A 363 19.89 19.13 19.65
CA ALA A 363 19.08 19.86 18.68
C ALA A 363 19.64 21.22 18.29
N ASP A 364 19.54 21.63 17.02
CA ASP A 364 19.98 22.99 16.63
C ASP A 364 18.99 24.04 17.17
N SER A 365 17.69 23.73 17.15
CA SER A 365 16.66 24.64 17.67
C SER A 365 15.56 23.93 18.46
N LEU A 366 15.30 24.43 19.66
CA LEU A 366 14.28 23.90 20.56
C LEU A 366 13.35 25.01 21.05
N ASN A 367 12.08 24.99 20.59
CA ASN A 367 11.05 25.93 21.00
C ASN A 367 9.96 25.20 21.80
N LEU A 368 9.85 25.51 23.09
CA LEU A 368 8.92 24.87 24.01
C LEU A 368 8.00 25.91 24.67
N ASN A 369 6.69 25.72 24.56
CA ASN A 369 5.73 26.67 25.13
C ASN A 369 5.40 26.33 26.61
N THR A 370 4.84 25.16 26.89
CA THR A 370 4.50 24.73 28.26
C THR A 370 5.09 23.35 28.54
N VAL A 371 6.04 23.27 29.49
CA VAL A 371 6.72 22.01 29.82
C VAL A 371 6.79 21.78 31.31
N GLN A 372 6.53 20.55 31.75
CA GLN A 372 6.73 20.21 33.15
C GLN A 372 8.19 19.85 33.44
N LEU A 373 8.78 18.92 32.69
CA LEU A 373 10.17 18.51 32.84
C LEU A 373 10.86 18.54 31.47
N GLU A 374 11.89 19.37 31.36
CA GLU A 374 12.76 19.50 30.19
C GLU A 374 14.15 18.96 30.58
N ARG A 375 14.81 18.28 29.63
CA ARG A 375 16.22 17.86 29.77
C ARG A 375 16.93 17.81 28.44
N THR A 376 17.73 18.84 28.18
CA THR A 376 18.60 18.93 27.00
C THR A 376 20.07 18.66 27.33
N SER A 377 20.77 17.92 26.46
CA SER A 377 22.22 17.73 26.59
C SER A 377 23.02 18.75 25.77
N LEU A 378 22.60 19.05 24.55
CA LEU A 378 23.20 20.07 23.70
C LEU A 378 22.11 20.73 22.86
N ALA A 379 22.05 22.06 22.85
CA ALA A 379 21.27 22.78 21.86
C ALA A 379 21.93 24.09 21.42
N ASP A 380 21.91 24.42 20.12
CA ASP A 380 22.43 25.72 19.68
C ASP A 380 21.48 26.84 20.14
N SER A 381 20.16 26.64 20.02
CA SER A 381 19.16 27.61 20.45
C SER A 381 18.02 27.00 21.25
N LEU A 382 17.73 27.59 22.41
CA LEU A 382 16.71 27.14 23.36
C LEU A 382 15.75 28.27 23.72
N ASN A 383 14.49 28.16 23.32
CA ASN A 383 13.43 29.12 23.67
C ASN A 383 12.34 28.45 24.51
N LEU A 384 12.23 28.85 25.77
CA LEU A 384 11.28 28.28 26.73
C LEU A 384 10.30 29.35 27.22
N ASN A 385 8.99 29.12 27.09
CA ASN A 385 8.02 30.09 27.61
C ASN A 385 7.65 29.81 29.08
N THR A 386 7.03 28.66 29.40
CA THR A 386 6.65 28.29 30.76
C THR A 386 7.16 26.90 31.11
N VAL A 387 8.09 26.80 32.07
CA VAL A 387 8.74 25.53 32.44
C VAL A 387 8.78 25.33 33.95
N GLN A 388 8.43 24.12 34.41
CA GLN A 388 8.52 23.80 35.84
C GLN A 388 9.95 23.41 36.25
N SER A 389 10.59 22.49 35.53
CA SER A 389 12.00 22.18 35.74
C SER A 389 12.70 22.02 34.41
N GLU A 390 13.76 22.79 34.23
CA GLU A 390 14.66 22.78 33.10
C GLU A 390 16.01 22.20 33.57
N ARG A 391 16.70 21.51 32.67
CA ARG A 391 18.11 21.16 32.89
C ARG A 391 18.85 20.98 31.58
N THR A 392 19.66 21.98 31.27
CA THR A 392 20.58 21.97 30.13
C THR A 392 22.03 21.71 30.52
N PHE A 393 22.73 20.93 29.69
CA PHE A 393 24.18 20.75 29.85
C PHE A 393 24.96 21.80 29.07
N LEU A 394 24.76 21.93 27.76
CA LEU A 394 25.39 22.95 26.92
C LEU A 394 24.32 23.60 26.04
N ALA A 395 24.29 24.92 25.99
CA ALA A 395 23.57 25.66 24.96
C ALA A 395 24.32 26.90 24.50
N ASP A 396 24.25 27.27 23.23
CA ASP A 396 24.86 28.52 22.79
C ASP A 396 23.94 29.68 23.22
N ASP A 397 22.69 29.68 22.78
CA ASP A 397 21.70 30.71 23.12
C ASP A 397 20.50 30.13 23.88
N SER A 398 20.22 30.69 25.06
CA SER A 398 19.08 30.30 25.89
C SER A 398 18.19 31.51 26.24
N ASN A 399 16.89 31.43 25.92
CA ASN A 399 15.91 32.46 26.22
C ASN A 399 14.68 31.87 26.94
N LEU A 400 14.55 32.16 28.23
CA LEU A 400 13.52 31.57 29.08
C LEU A 400 12.64 32.67 29.72
N ASN A 401 11.32 32.54 29.58
CA ASN A 401 10.39 33.55 30.07
C ASN A 401 9.96 33.31 31.53
N SER A 402 9.34 32.17 31.84
CA SER A 402 8.85 31.84 33.19
C SER A 402 9.28 30.45 33.61
N VAL A 403 10.22 30.35 34.55
CA VAL A 403 10.82 29.08 34.98
C VAL A 403 10.79 28.91 36.50
N GLN A 404 10.36 27.76 36.98
CA GLN A 404 10.38 27.49 38.42
C GLN A 404 11.76 27.00 38.90
N SER A 405 12.43 26.13 38.15
CA SER A 405 13.78 25.70 38.47
C SER A 405 14.59 25.46 37.21
N GLU A 406 15.70 26.16 37.10
CA GLU A 406 16.62 26.07 35.98
C GLU A 406 17.98 25.57 36.45
N ARG A 407 18.65 24.79 35.61
CA ARG A 407 20.03 24.40 35.88
C ARG A 407 20.81 24.22 34.60
N THR A 408 21.73 25.13 34.38
CA THR A 408 22.60 25.19 33.20
C THR A 408 24.05 24.89 33.57
N SER A 409 24.75 24.09 32.75
CA SER A 409 26.18 23.78 33.01
C SER A 409 27.09 24.71 32.23
N LEU A 410 26.83 24.92 30.94
CA LEU A 410 27.55 25.85 30.08
C LEU A 410 26.55 26.56 29.16
N ALA A 411 26.59 27.90 29.12
CA ALA A 411 25.83 28.68 28.15
C ALA A 411 26.65 29.86 27.62
N ASP A 412 26.63 30.15 26.33
CA ASP A 412 27.27 31.38 25.85
C ASP A 412 26.40 32.58 26.22
N SER A 413 25.12 32.57 25.82
CA SER A 413 24.14 33.59 26.18
C SER A 413 22.93 33.01 26.93
N LEU A 414 22.54 33.68 28.03
CA LEU A 414 21.43 33.24 28.87
C LEU A 414 20.52 34.42 29.24
N ASN A 415 19.32 34.45 28.69
CA ASN A 415 18.32 35.48 28.94
C ASN A 415 17.14 34.90 29.73
N LEU A 416 16.91 35.43 30.93
CA LEU A 416 15.90 34.92 31.87
C LEU A 416 14.98 36.04 32.32
N ASN A 417 13.67 35.91 32.09
CA ASN A 417 12.72 36.95 32.50
C ASN A 417 12.24 36.77 33.95
N THR A 418 11.57 35.67 34.27
CA THR A 418 11.07 35.38 35.63
C THR A 418 11.47 33.99 36.07
N VAL A 419 12.33 33.89 37.10
CA VAL A 419 12.86 32.60 37.58
C VAL A 419 12.78 32.49 39.10
N GLN A 420 12.31 31.35 39.62
CA GLN A 420 12.28 31.12 41.06
C GLN A 420 13.64 30.62 41.59
N SER A 421 14.30 29.73 40.88
CA SER A 421 15.64 29.25 41.27
C SER A 421 16.47 28.96 40.03
N GLU A 422 17.57 29.68 39.91
CA GLU A 422 18.53 29.58 38.83
C GLU A 422 19.85 29.02 39.40
N ARG A 423 20.55 28.24 38.56
CA ARG A 423 21.91 27.81 38.87
C ARG A 423 22.70 27.55 37.62
N THR A 424 23.71 28.40 37.39
CA THR A 424 24.64 28.28 36.27
C THR A 424 26.06 27.97 36.73
N SER A 425 26.77 27.11 35.98
CA SER A 425 28.16 26.77 36.30
C SER A 425 29.15 27.65 35.54
N LEU A 426 28.96 27.83 34.23
CA LEU A 426 29.72 28.76 33.40
C LEU A 426 28.76 29.40 32.41
N ALA A 427 28.78 30.72 32.30
CA ALA A 427 28.18 31.40 31.17
C ALA A 427 28.99 32.64 30.75
N ASP A 428 28.89 33.10 29.52
CA ASP A 428 29.59 34.34 29.14
C ASP A 428 28.78 35.53 29.64
N ASP A 429 27.60 35.78 29.06
CA ASP A 429 26.80 36.99 29.35
C ASP A 429 25.34 36.70 29.81
N PRO A 430 25.12 36.12 31.01
CA PRO A 430 23.78 35.97 31.58
C PRO A 430 23.08 37.32 31.90
N ASN A 431 21.83 37.45 31.46
CA ASN A 431 20.94 38.58 31.72
C ASN A 431 19.60 38.14 32.33
N LEU A 432 19.36 38.54 33.58
CA LEU A 432 18.26 38.09 34.41
C LEU A 432 17.41 39.27 34.88
N ASN A 433 16.11 39.24 34.58
CA ASN A 433 15.20 40.33 34.94
C ASN A 433 14.64 40.19 36.37
N SER A 434 13.91 39.11 36.69
CA SER A 434 13.31 38.90 38.01
C SER A 434 13.62 37.50 38.54
N VAL A 435 14.46 37.42 39.57
CA VAL A 435 14.93 36.14 40.12
C VAL A 435 14.81 36.05 41.63
N GLN A 436 14.28 34.94 42.16
CA GLN A 436 14.20 34.76 43.61
C GLN A 436 15.53 34.26 44.20
N SER A 437 16.20 33.32 43.55
CA SER A 437 17.50 32.83 43.97
C SER A 437 18.36 32.51 42.76
N GLU A 438 19.47 33.21 42.64
CA GLU A 438 20.47 33.08 41.57
C GLU A 438 21.74 32.46 42.17
N ARG A 439 22.42 31.64 41.36
CA ARG A 439 23.75 31.15 41.74
C ARG A 439 24.61 30.83 40.51
N THR A 440 25.54 31.72 40.25
CA THR A 440 26.56 31.55 39.21
C THR A 440 27.94 31.19 39.76
N SER A 441 28.64 30.27 39.09
CA SER A 441 30.02 29.91 39.48
C SER A 441 31.08 30.71 38.72
N LEU A 442 30.92 30.88 37.41
CA LEU A 442 31.78 31.71 36.57
C LEU A 442 30.93 32.44 35.52
N ALA A 443 31.11 33.75 35.39
CA ALA A 443 30.55 34.57 34.32
C ALA A 443 31.58 35.53 33.73
N ASP A 444 31.47 35.91 32.46
CA ASP A 444 32.20 37.08 31.95
C ASP A 444 31.42 38.35 32.32
N GLY A 445 30.12 38.40 32.03
CA GLY A 445 29.21 39.48 32.41
C GLY A 445 27.90 38.99 32.99
N LEU A 446 27.53 39.42 34.20
CA LEU A 446 26.25 39.08 34.81
C LEU A 446 25.41 40.34 35.07
N ASP A 447 24.27 40.43 34.39
CA ASP A 447 23.31 41.53 34.52
C ASP A 447 22.06 41.05 35.28
N LEU A 448 21.81 41.59 36.48
CA LEU A 448 20.62 41.28 37.28
C LEU A 448 19.78 42.54 37.54
N ASN A 449 18.50 42.52 37.14
CA ASN A 449 17.61 43.65 37.40
C ASN A 449 16.98 43.59 38.81
N THR A 450 16.20 42.57 39.13
CA THR A 450 15.55 42.41 40.44
C THR A 450 15.81 41.02 41.00
N VAL A 451 16.58 40.92 42.09
CA VAL A 451 16.92 39.64 42.72
C VAL A 451 16.80 39.65 44.25
N GLN A 452 16.24 38.59 44.84
CA GLN A 452 16.17 38.47 46.31
C GLN A 452 17.48 37.95 46.91
N SER A 453 18.10 36.96 46.29
CA SER A 453 19.37 36.38 46.74
C SER A 453 20.23 36.01 45.55
N GLU A 454 21.39 36.63 45.46
CA GLU A 454 22.40 36.43 44.43
C GLU A 454 23.64 35.77 45.08
N ARG A 455 24.32 34.91 44.32
CA ARG A 455 25.61 34.39 44.73
C ARG A 455 26.49 34.02 43.56
N THR A 456 27.47 34.88 43.30
CA THR A 456 28.50 34.68 42.29
C THR A 456 29.85 34.28 42.90
N SER A 457 30.54 33.33 42.25
CA SER A 457 31.90 32.96 42.69
C SER A 457 32.97 33.78 41.96
N LEU A 458 32.92 33.87 40.63
CA LEU A 458 33.82 34.70 39.84
C LEU A 458 33.03 35.36 38.69
N ALA A 459 33.19 36.67 38.50
CA ALA A 459 32.69 37.38 37.32
C ALA A 459 33.62 38.51 36.87
N ASP A 460 33.85 38.71 35.57
CA ASP A 460 34.62 39.88 35.13
C ASP A 460 33.79 41.17 35.33
N SER A 461 32.49 41.11 35.05
CA SER A 461 31.57 42.21 35.29
C SER A 461 30.25 41.75 35.92
N LEU A 462 29.79 42.51 36.93
CA LEU A 462 28.54 42.25 37.63
C LEU A 462 27.74 43.55 37.79
N ASN A 463 26.59 43.64 37.10
CA ASN A 463 25.69 44.79 37.18
C ASN A 463 24.39 44.40 37.89
N LEU A 464 24.16 44.98 39.07
CA LEU A 464 23.00 44.69 39.91
C LEU A 464 22.14 45.94 40.11
N ASN A 465 20.88 45.90 39.68
CA ASN A 465 19.97 47.03 39.87
C ASN A 465 19.28 47.02 41.24
N THR A 466 18.44 46.03 41.55
CA THR A 466 17.73 45.91 42.83
C THR A 466 17.98 44.55 43.47
N VAL A 467 18.75 44.51 44.56
CA VAL A 467 19.13 43.26 45.24
C VAL A 467 18.88 43.31 46.74
N GLN A 468 18.23 42.28 47.27
CA GLN A 468 18.04 42.16 48.72
C GLN A 468 19.27 41.57 49.44
N SER A 469 19.90 40.54 48.89
CA SER A 469 21.13 39.96 49.43
C SER A 469 22.06 39.53 48.29
N GLU A 470 23.27 40.06 48.29
CA GLU A 470 24.34 39.80 47.32
C GLU A 470 25.50 39.09 48.04
N ARG A 471 26.18 38.20 47.32
CA ARG A 471 27.44 37.61 47.79
C ARG A 471 28.34 37.19 46.63
N THR A 472 29.33 38.03 46.36
CA THR A 472 30.38 37.78 45.36
C THR A 472 31.71 37.40 46.00
N SER A 473 32.41 36.41 45.44
CA SER A 473 33.77 36.07 45.91
C SER A 473 34.83 36.93 45.22
N LEU A 474 34.85 36.97 43.89
CA LEU A 474 35.78 37.80 43.12
C LEU A 474 35.05 38.42 41.92
N ALA A 475 35.22 39.73 41.70
CA ALA A 475 34.82 40.36 40.45
C ALA A 475 35.76 41.50 40.01
N ASP A 476 36.04 41.64 38.72
CA ASP A 476 36.87 42.76 38.25
C ASP A 476 36.09 44.08 38.31
N SER A 477 34.80 44.04 37.95
CA SER A 477 33.91 45.19 38.01
C SER A 477 32.56 44.88 38.65
N LEU A 478 32.20 45.66 39.66
CA LEU A 478 30.96 45.52 40.43
C LEU A 478 30.18 46.84 40.44
N ASN A 479 28.98 46.84 39.86
CA ASN A 479 28.10 48.00 39.76
C ASN A 479 26.76 47.74 40.45
N LEU A 480 26.51 48.46 41.53
CA LEU A 480 25.39 48.22 42.44
C LEU A 480 24.51 49.47 42.53
N ASN A 481 23.25 49.38 42.10
CA ASN A 481 22.33 50.51 42.20
C ASN A 481 21.63 50.56 43.57
N THR A 482 20.77 49.59 43.88
CA THR A 482 20.02 49.46 45.15
C THR A 482 20.26 48.10 45.77
N VAL A 483 21.08 48.04 46.84
CA VAL A 483 21.39 46.80 47.56
C VAL A 483 21.09 46.93 49.05
N GLN A 484 20.40 45.93 49.62
CA GLN A 484 20.09 45.91 51.06
C GLN A 484 21.18 45.22 51.90
N SER A 485 21.79 44.14 51.42
CA SER A 485 22.91 43.46 52.06
C SER A 485 23.90 42.98 51.02
N GLU A 486 25.18 43.33 51.18
CA GLU A 486 26.27 43.01 50.26
C GLU A 486 27.38 42.27 51.01
N ARG A 487 28.02 41.30 50.35
CA ARG A 487 29.22 40.65 50.87
C ARG A 487 30.15 40.22 49.73
N THR A 488 30.94 41.19 49.27
CA THR A 488 32.03 41.01 48.29
C THR A 488 33.35 40.69 48.99
N SER A 489 34.11 39.68 48.51
CA SER A 489 35.44 39.38 49.10
C SER A 489 36.58 40.17 48.45
N LEU A 490 36.59 40.29 47.12
CA LEU A 490 37.52 41.13 46.37
C LEU A 490 36.84 41.67 45.12
N ALA A 491 36.97 42.98 44.88
CA ALA A 491 36.65 43.59 43.60
C ALA A 491 37.65 44.68 43.22
N ASP A 492 38.04 44.72 41.94
CA ASP A 492 39.00 45.71 41.44
C ASP A 492 38.34 47.09 41.29
N THR A 493 37.11 47.12 40.77
CA THR A 493 36.30 48.33 40.63
C THR A 493 34.92 48.17 41.24
N LEU A 494 34.49 49.13 42.06
CA LEU A 494 33.20 49.13 42.75
C LEU A 494 32.47 50.47 42.54
N ASN A 495 31.28 50.43 41.96
CA ASN A 495 30.38 51.56 41.80
C ASN A 495 29.08 51.34 42.59
N LEU A 496 28.69 52.32 43.41
CA LEU A 496 27.60 52.22 44.37
C LEU A 496 26.71 53.47 44.31
N ASN A 497 25.42 53.33 43.98
CA ASN A 497 24.48 54.46 44.02
C ASN A 497 23.76 54.59 45.36
N THR A 498 23.12 53.54 45.89
CA THR A 498 22.32 53.60 47.12
C THR A 498 22.37 52.29 47.93
N VAL A 499 22.94 52.36 49.15
CA VAL A 499 22.99 51.23 50.10
C VAL A 499 22.17 51.53 51.34
N ASN A 500 21.23 50.66 51.68
CA ASN A 500 20.45 50.75 52.92
C ASN A 500 21.20 49.99 54.04
N GLN A 501 22.01 50.69 54.84
CA GLN A 501 22.95 50.12 55.81
C GLN A 501 22.31 49.14 56.82
N ARG A 502 22.77 47.88 56.82
CA ARG A 502 22.92 47.02 58.02
C ARG A 502 23.89 45.82 57.90
N GLY A 503 24.69 45.68 56.84
CA GLY A 503 25.71 44.61 56.68
C GLY A 503 27.15 45.15 56.80
N LEU A 504 28.03 44.41 57.49
CA LEU A 504 29.44 44.76 57.66
C LEU A 504 30.21 44.71 56.32
N LEU A 505 30.70 45.86 55.85
CA LEU A 505 31.76 45.96 54.84
C LEU A 505 33.05 45.30 55.39
N TRP A 506 33.45 44.16 54.82
CA TRP A 506 34.81 43.62 55.00
C TRP A 506 35.59 43.87 53.72
N LEU A 507 36.14 45.08 53.59
CA LEU A 507 37.07 45.41 52.51
C LEU A 507 38.47 44.93 52.92
N THR A 508 38.96 43.82 52.36
CA THR A 508 40.41 43.55 52.39
C THR A 508 41.05 44.14 51.16
N ALA A 509 41.31 45.45 51.19
CA ALA A 509 42.22 46.08 50.25
C ALA A 509 43.63 45.47 50.45
N SER A 510 44.14 44.77 49.44
CA SER A 510 45.59 44.56 49.32
C SER A 510 46.11 45.51 48.24
N ILE A 511 47.19 46.20 48.61
CA ILE A 511 47.85 47.34 47.94
C ILE A 511 48.27 47.04 46.51
#